data_AF-A0A0Q1DUV0-F1
#
_entry.id   AF-A0A0Q1DUV0-F1
#
_cell.length_a   1.000
_cell.length_b   1.000
_cell.length_c   1.000
_cell.angle_alpha   90.00
_cell.angle_beta   90.00
_cell.angle_gamma   90.00
#
_symmetry.space_group_name_H-M   'P 1'
#
loop_
_entity.id
_entity.type
_entity.pdbx_description
1 polymer ?
#
loop_
_entity_poly.entity_id
_entity_poly.type
_entity_poly.pdbx_seq_one_letter_code
_entity_poly.pdbx_strand_id
1 'polypeptide(L)'
;MIAEGVIIAVVSAASGLVVAFWQRRSAREETVASQYQAMVKDLDKLKHDYREENRELRERLRELETEQDRLKRHLARMEEAYQLADEKVQEAVDYIVGLRALIPVGARPPVPEVLRALISEQ
;
A
#
# COMPACT_ATOMS: atom_id res chain seq x y z
N MET A 1 -25.42 -1.47 -22.31
CA MET A 1 -25.71 -2.66 -23.14
C MET A 1 -24.91 -2.62 -24.44
N ILE A 2 -23.57 -2.76 -24.40
CA ILE A 2 -22.73 -2.82 -25.63
C ILE A 2 -21.74 -4.01 -25.57
N ALA A 3 -21.55 -4.65 -24.41
CA ALA A 3 -20.50 -5.65 -24.21
C ALA A 3 -20.83 -7.04 -24.82
N GLU A 4 -22.09 -7.46 -24.88
CA GLU A 4 -22.43 -8.83 -25.28
C GLU A 4 -22.45 -9.03 -26.81
N GLY A 5 -22.85 -8.01 -27.58
CA GLY A 5 -22.92 -8.10 -29.04
C GLY A 5 -21.55 -8.18 -29.73
N VAL A 6 -20.52 -7.55 -29.15
CA VAL A 6 -19.17 -7.51 -29.72
C VAL A 6 -18.46 -8.85 -29.54
N ILE A 7 -18.65 -9.52 -28.40
CA ILE A 7 -18.02 -10.82 -28.12
C ILE A 7 -18.57 -11.89 -29.07
N ILE A 8 -19.89 -11.90 -29.31
CA ILE A 8 -20.53 -12.88 -30.20
C ILE A 8 -20.10 -12.67 -31.66
N ALA A 9 -19.95 -11.42 -32.11
CA ALA A 9 -19.49 -11.11 -33.46
C ALA A 9 -18.03 -11.55 -33.71
N VAL A 10 -17.14 -11.35 -32.72
CA VAL A 10 -15.73 -11.76 -32.83
C VAL A 10 -15.57 -13.28 -32.85
N VAL A 11 -16.33 -14.00 -32.01
CA VAL A 11 -16.29 -15.47 -31.96
C VAL A 11 -16.87 -16.09 -33.25
N SER A 12 -17.91 -15.48 -33.82
CA SER A 12 -18.54 -15.97 -35.06
C SER A 12 -17.66 -15.75 -36.29
N ALA A 13 -17.01 -14.58 -36.41
CA ALA A 13 -16.10 -14.26 -37.51
C ALA A 13 -14.80 -15.09 -37.46
N ALA A 14 -14.27 -15.35 -36.26
CA ALA A 14 -13.14 -16.25 -36.08
C ALA A 14 -13.49 -17.69 -36.47
N SER A 15 -14.70 -18.15 -36.15
CA SER A 15 -15.15 -19.51 -36.47
C SER A 15 -15.33 -19.73 -37.98
N GLY A 16 -15.87 -18.76 -38.71
CA GLY A 16 -16.04 -18.84 -40.17
C GLY A 16 -14.72 -18.88 -40.95
N LEU A 17 -13.71 -18.13 -40.50
CA LEU A 17 -12.37 -18.15 -41.10
C LEU A 17 -11.59 -19.44 -40.76
N VAL A 18 -11.80 -20.00 -39.57
CA VAL A 18 -11.18 -21.26 -39.16
C VAL A 18 -11.70 -22.44 -39.98
N VAL A 19 -13.01 -22.51 -40.25
CA VAL A 19 -13.60 -23.60 -41.05
C VAL A 19 -13.13 -23.53 -42.52
N ALA A 20 -13.09 -22.33 -43.11
CA ALA A 20 -12.60 -22.14 -44.48
C ALA A 20 -11.09 -22.43 -44.63
N PHE A 21 -10.31 -22.20 -43.57
CA PHE A 21 -8.88 -22.54 -43.54
C PHE A 21 -8.63 -24.04 -43.31
N TRP A 22 -9.51 -24.71 -42.56
CA TRP A 22 -9.43 -26.16 -42.29
C TRP A 22 -9.69 -27.00 -43.55
N GLN A 23 -10.70 -26.60 -44.34
CA GLN A 23 -11.09 -27.33 -45.55
C GLN A 23 -10.05 -27.26 -46.68
N ARG A 24 -9.14 -26.27 -46.64
CA ARG A 24 -8.02 -26.11 -47.58
C ARG A 24 -6.73 -26.82 -47.13
N ARG A 25 -6.70 -27.39 -45.92
CA ARG A 25 -5.47 -27.87 -45.25
C ARG A 25 -5.47 -29.36 -44.90
N SER A 26 -6.37 -30.16 -45.47
CA SER A 26 -6.34 -31.63 -45.39
C SER A 26 -5.10 -32.28 -46.05
N ALA A 27 -4.19 -31.48 -46.62
CA ALA A 27 -2.90 -31.91 -47.14
C ALA A 27 -1.70 -31.65 -46.18
N ARG A 28 -1.91 -31.16 -44.94
CA ARG A 28 -0.83 -30.91 -43.94
C ARG A 28 -1.16 -31.47 -42.55
N GLU A 29 -1.57 -32.73 -42.49
CA GLU A 29 -2.07 -33.37 -41.26
C GLU A 29 -1.01 -33.54 -40.14
N GLU A 30 0.30 -33.46 -40.42
CA GLU A 30 1.35 -33.48 -39.38
C GLU A 30 1.47 -32.17 -38.56
N THR A 31 0.81 -31.07 -38.98
CA THR A 31 1.07 -29.74 -38.39
C THR A 31 0.05 -29.25 -37.36
N VAL A 32 -1.17 -29.81 -37.32
CA VAL A 32 -2.23 -29.30 -36.42
C VAL A 32 -2.14 -29.91 -35.02
N ALA A 33 -1.82 -31.21 -34.92
CA ALA A 33 -1.63 -31.87 -33.63
C ALA A 33 -0.44 -31.32 -32.85
N SER A 34 0.67 -31.03 -33.54
CA SER A 34 1.85 -30.40 -32.96
C SER A 34 1.60 -28.96 -32.50
N GLN A 35 0.81 -28.19 -33.25
CA GLN A 35 0.38 -26.84 -32.85
C GLN A 35 -0.55 -26.86 -31.63
N TYR A 36 -1.50 -27.79 -31.58
CA TYR A 36 -2.35 -27.99 -30.41
C TYR A 36 -1.53 -28.33 -29.17
N GLN A 37 -0.57 -29.26 -29.30
CA GLN A 37 0.28 -29.67 -28.19
C GLN A 37 1.20 -28.54 -27.70
N ALA A 38 1.68 -27.68 -28.61
CA ALA A 38 2.42 -26.48 -28.24
C ALA A 38 1.55 -25.48 -27.46
N MET A 39 0.34 -25.21 -27.93
CA MET A 39 -0.60 -24.31 -27.23
C MET A 39 -0.98 -24.81 -25.84
N VAL A 40 -1.17 -26.12 -25.66
CA VAL A 40 -1.45 -26.71 -24.34
C VAL A 40 -0.24 -26.54 -23.40
N LYS A 41 0.99 -26.72 -23.90
CA LYS A 41 2.20 -26.48 -23.10
C LYS A 41 2.36 -25.01 -22.71
N ASP A 42 2.09 -24.09 -23.63
CA ASP A 42 2.16 -22.65 -23.38
C ASP A 42 1.11 -22.24 -22.33
N LEU A 43 -0.11 -22.79 -22.40
CA LEU A 43 -1.15 -22.56 -21.40
C LEU A 43 -0.77 -23.10 -20.02
N ASP A 44 -0.17 -24.28 -19.95
CA ASP A 44 0.24 -24.87 -18.68
C ASP A 44 1.41 -24.08 -18.05
N LYS A 45 2.36 -23.63 -18.88
CA LYS A 45 3.42 -22.71 -18.45
C LYS A 45 2.85 -21.39 -17.96
N LEU A 46 1.97 -20.75 -18.72
CA LEU A 46 1.34 -19.49 -18.33
C LEU A 46 0.58 -19.62 -17.01
N LYS A 47 -0.13 -20.73 -16.81
CA LYS A 47 -0.82 -21.04 -15.56
C LYS A 47 0.15 -21.24 -14.39
N HIS A 48 1.33 -21.81 -14.64
CA HIS A 48 2.38 -21.96 -13.63
C HIS A 48 2.96 -20.60 -13.27
N ASP A 49 3.37 -19.80 -14.25
CA ASP A 49 3.94 -18.47 -14.07
C ASP A 49 2.96 -17.57 -13.28
N TYR A 50 1.67 -17.57 -13.62
CA TYR A 50 0.65 -16.83 -12.86
C TYR A 50 0.49 -17.30 -11.41
N ARG A 51 0.70 -18.59 -11.13
CA ARG A 51 0.60 -19.11 -9.75
C ARG A 51 1.81 -18.72 -8.93
N GLU A 52 2.99 -18.72 -9.53
CA GLU A 52 4.22 -18.26 -8.88
C GLU A 52 4.14 -16.76 -8.60
N GLU A 53 3.77 -15.95 -9.58
CA GLU A 53 3.62 -14.50 -9.41
C GLU A 53 2.58 -14.16 -8.33
N ASN A 54 1.42 -14.85 -8.33
CA ASN A 54 0.42 -14.66 -7.27
C ASN A 54 0.93 -15.05 -5.89
N ARG A 55 1.82 -16.05 -5.80
CA ARG A 55 2.42 -16.44 -4.53
C ARG A 55 3.38 -15.36 -4.05
N GLU A 56 4.26 -14.87 -4.91
CA GLU A 56 5.20 -13.79 -4.58
C GLU A 56 4.47 -12.52 -4.15
N LEU A 57 3.40 -12.13 -4.85
CA LEU A 57 2.58 -10.98 -4.50
C LEU A 57 1.93 -11.14 -3.12
N ARG A 58 1.45 -12.34 -2.78
CA ARG A 58 0.89 -12.63 -1.45
C ARG A 58 1.94 -12.57 -0.35
N GLU A 59 3.15 -13.03 -0.62
CA GLU A 59 4.27 -12.95 0.32
C GLU A 59 4.66 -11.49 0.57
N ARG A 60 4.85 -10.68 -0.49
CA ARG A 60 5.11 -9.24 -0.39
C ARG A 60 3.99 -8.48 0.34
N LEU A 61 2.74 -8.84 0.08
CA LEU A 61 1.60 -8.21 0.75
C LEU A 61 1.63 -8.46 2.27
N ARG A 62 1.97 -9.69 2.71
CA ARG A 62 2.13 -10.00 4.14
C ARG A 62 3.31 -9.26 4.78
N GLU A 63 4.40 -9.08 4.05
CA GLU A 63 5.53 -8.28 4.51
C GLU A 63 5.13 -6.82 4.74
N LEU A 64 4.43 -6.22 3.77
CA LEU A 64 3.91 -4.85 3.87
C LEU A 64 2.90 -4.68 5.01
N GLU A 65 2.00 -5.65 5.21
CA GLU A 65 1.07 -5.65 6.36
C GLU A 65 1.83 -5.68 7.68
N THR A 66 2.86 -6.53 7.78
CA THR A 66 3.70 -6.63 8.97
C THR A 66 4.46 -5.33 9.24
N GLU A 67 4.99 -4.70 8.20
CA GLU A 67 5.68 -3.42 8.30
C GLU A 67 4.72 -2.28 8.70
N GLN A 68 3.52 -2.24 8.11
CA GLN A 68 2.48 -1.29 8.49
C GLN A 68 2.13 -1.40 9.98
N ASP A 69 1.98 -2.63 10.50
CA ASP A 69 1.67 -2.86 11.92
C ASP A 69 2.84 -2.50 12.85
N ARG A 70 4.10 -2.64 12.38
CA ARG A 70 5.26 -2.11 13.11
C ARG A 70 5.25 -0.59 13.15
N LEU A 71 5.00 0.07 12.02
CA LEU A 71 4.94 1.52 11.93
C LEU A 71 3.83 2.11 12.78
N LYS A 72 2.62 1.54 12.77
CA LYS A 72 1.52 1.95 13.65
C LYS A 72 1.91 1.89 15.12
N ARG A 73 2.57 0.82 15.55
CA ARG A 73 3.07 0.70 16.94
C ARG A 73 4.17 1.70 17.28
N HIS A 74 5.05 2.01 16.33
CA HIS A 74 6.06 3.06 16.52
C HIS A 74 5.42 4.45 16.64
N LEU A 75 4.43 4.75 15.80
CA LEU A 75 3.69 6.00 15.84
C LEU A 75 2.98 6.18 17.19
N ALA A 76 2.25 5.17 17.65
CA ALA A 76 1.59 5.20 18.96
C ALA A 76 2.57 5.47 20.11
N ARG A 77 3.73 4.81 20.11
CA ARG A 77 4.78 5.06 21.12
C ARG A 77 5.37 6.46 21.04
N MET A 78 5.50 7.01 19.83
CA MET A 78 5.98 8.39 19.67
C MET A 78 4.93 9.38 20.17
N GLU A 79 3.65 9.18 19.87
CA GLU A 79 2.55 10.00 20.37
C GLU A 79 2.50 10.00 21.91
N GLU A 80 2.62 8.83 22.54
CA GLU A 80 2.73 8.71 24.01
C GLU A 80 3.96 9.46 24.55
N ALA A 81 5.12 9.32 23.91
CA ALA A 81 6.34 10.03 24.31
C ALA A 81 6.22 11.54 24.16
N TYR A 82 5.54 12.02 23.11
CA TYR A 82 5.27 13.45 22.90
C TYR A 82 4.33 13.99 23.97
N GLN A 83 3.24 13.28 24.29
CA GLN A 83 2.32 13.67 25.36
C GLN A 83 3.05 13.76 26.71
N LEU A 84 3.86 12.76 27.05
CA LEU A 84 4.62 12.77 28.30
C LEU A 84 5.67 13.88 28.34
N ALA A 85 6.31 14.19 27.21
CA ALA A 85 7.24 15.31 27.12
C ALA A 85 6.52 16.65 27.32
N ASP A 86 5.33 16.81 26.72
CA ASP A 86 4.52 18.01 26.85
C ASP A 86 4.05 18.23 28.30
N GLU A 87 3.54 17.19 28.95
CA GLU A 87 3.21 17.21 30.39
C GLU A 87 4.40 17.63 31.26
N LYS A 88 5.60 17.11 30.96
CA LYS A 88 6.83 17.46 31.69
C LYS A 88 7.26 18.90 31.46
N VAL A 89 7.08 19.41 30.25
CA VAL A 89 7.33 20.82 29.95
C VAL A 89 6.35 21.70 30.73
N GLN A 90 5.06 21.35 30.74
CA GLN A 90 4.04 22.09 31.48
C GLN A 90 4.33 22.09 32.99
N GLU A 91 4.66 20.94 33.57
CA GLU A 91 5.05 20.82 34.98
C GLU A 91 6.26 21.72 35.31
N ALA A 92 7.26 21.77 34.42
CA ALA A 92 8.42 22.64 34.59
C ALA A 92 8.05 24.13 34.48
N VAL A 93 7.18 24.51 33.55
CA VAL A 93 6.69 25.89 33.41
C VAL A 93 5.96 26.32 34.69
N ASP A 94 5.04 25.49 35.18
CA ASP A 94 4.27 25.77 36.39
C ASP A 94 5.17 25.93 37.61
N TYR A 95 6.18 25.07 37.74
CA TYR A 95 7.17 25.17 38.80
C TYR A 95 7.97 26.48 38.73
N ILE A 96 8.43 26.87 37.54
CA ILE A 96 9.18 28.12 37.34
C ILE A 96 8.30 29.35 37.66
N VAL A 97 7.04 29.34 37.20
CA VAL A 97 6.07 30.40 37.49
C VAL A 97 5.79 30.50 38.99
N GLY A 98 5.60 29.36 39.65
CA GLY A 98 5.42 29.25 41.10
C GLY A 98 6.63 29.83 41.86
N LEU A 99 7.85 29.41 41.51
CA LEU A 99 9.08 29.95 42.11
C LEU A 99 9.20 31.47 41.91
N ARG A 100 8.90 31.96 40.71
CA ARG A 100 8.95 33.40 40.42
C ARG A 100 7.95 34.20 41.25
N ALA A 101 6.79 33.64 41.55
CA ALA A 101 5.78 34.28 42.40
C ALA A 101 6.29 34.55 43.83
N LEU A 102 7.20 33.70 44.33
CA LEU A 102 7.81 33.85 45.66
C LEU A 102 8.85 34.99 45.72
N ILE A 103 9.38 35.42 44.57
CA ILE A 103 10.34 36.53 44.51
C ILE A 103 9.60 37.86 44.71
N PRO A 104 10.07 38.79 45.58
CA PRO A 104 9.46 40.10 45.75
C PRO A 104 9.36 40.87 44.43
N VAL A 105 8.25 41.58 44.22
CA VAL A 105 7.92 42.22 42.92
C VAL A 105 9.06 43.11 42.39
N GLY A 106 9.71 43.88 43.26
CA GLY A 106 10.83 44.76 42.89
C GLY A 106 12.15 44.07 42.55
N ALA A 107 12.27 42.77 42.82
CA ALA A 107 13.45 41.95 42.55
C ALA A 107 13.18 40.81 41.55
N ARG A 108 11.98 40.74 40.96
CA ARG A 108 11.61 39.67 40.02
C ARG A 108 12.40 39.81 38.71
N PRO A 109 13.09 38.76 38.26
CA PRO A 109 13.70 38.78 36.94
C PRO A 109 12.62 38.88 35.84
N PRO A 110 12.96 39.47 34.68
CA PRO A 110 12.08 39.49 33.52
C PRO A 110 11.81 38.06 33.04
N VAL A 111 10.59 37.80 32.56
CA VAL A 111 10.22 36.47 32.03
C VAL A 111 10.84 36.30 30.64
N PRO A 112 11.67 35.26 30.41
CA PRO A 112 12.23 34.97 29.08
C PRO A 112 11.13 34.82 28.02
N GLU A 113 11.41 35.20 26.78
CA GLU A 113 10.43 35.12 25.68
C GLU A 113 9.94 33.69 25.43
N VAL A 114 10.85 32.72 25.50
CA VAL A 114 10.53 31.29 25.36
C VAL A 114 9.49 30.85 26.39
N LEU A 115 9.66 31.28 27.65
CA LEU A 115 8.72 30.93 28.72
C LEU A 115 7.39 31.68 28.56
N ARG A 116 7.42 32.93 28.05
CA ARG A 116 6.20 33.68 27.73
C ARG A 116 5.37 32.98 26.65
N ALA A 117 6.01 32.49 25.59
CA ALA A 117 5.34 31.75 24.53
C ALA A 117 4.66 30.49 25.09
N LEU A 118 5.39 29.70 25.90
CA LEU A 118 4.86 28.48 26.52
C LEU A 118 3.71 28.74 27.49
N ILE A 119 3.69 29.88 28.20
CA ILE A 119 2.58 30.26 29.08
C ILE A 119 1.36 30.73 28.25
N SER A 120 1.59 31.41 27.12
CA SER A 120 0.49 31.93 26.28
C SER A 120 -0.20 30.88 25.42
N GLU A 121 0.43 29.72 25.21
CA GLU A 121 -0.10 28.59 24.45
C GLU A 121 -0.94 27.63 25.33
N GLN A 122 -1.03 27.88 26.64
CA GLN A 122 -1.94 27.20 27.58
C GLN A 122 -3.35 27.79 27.53
#